data_AF-A0A948ZMU6-F1
#
_entry.id   AF-A0A948ZMU6-F1
#
_cell.length_a   1.000
_cell.length_b   1.000
_cell.length_c   1.000
_cell.angle_alpha   90.00
_cell.angle_beta   90.00
_cell.angle_gamma   90.00
#
_symmetry.space_group_name_H-M   'P 1'
#
loop_
_entity.id
_entity.type
_entity.pdbx_description
1 polymer ?
#
loop_
_entity_poly.entity_id
_entity_poly.type
_entity_poly.pdbx_seq_one_letter_code
_entity_poly.pdbx_strand_id
1 'polypeptide(L)'
;MLKHNLRVLGTKPMIPRKVEAWHAPVPIVGDRIFAVLTICKYCLDRIAPQSHWPDRRRELLAAYPYVPRGSMGVPAKWEQCPIWTKPK
;
A
#
# COMPACT_ATOMS: atom_id res chain seq x y z
N MET A 1 -16.02 -5.95 25.49
CA MET A 1 -15.13 -5.33 24.48
C MET A 1 -15.40 -5.95 23.13
N LEU A 2 -16.05 -5.24 22.21
CA LEU A 2 -16.32 -5.72 20.85
C LEU A 2 -15.00 -5.76 20.07
N LYS A 3 -14.48 -6.96 19.80
CA LYS A 3 -13.41 -7.16 18.81
C LYS A 3 -14.00 -6.79 17.45
N HIS A 4 -13.80 -5.55 17.00
CA HIS A 4 -14.03 -5.20 15.60
C HIS A 4 -13.14 -6.10 14.77
N ASN A 5 -13.77 -7.02 14.02
CA ASN A 5 -13.08 -7.99 13.20
C ASN A 5 -12.51 -7.24 11.98
N LEU A 6 -11.31 -6.68 12.16
CA LEU A 6 -10.60 -5.90 11.14
C LEU A 6 -10.38 -6.80 9.92
N ARG A 7 -11.19 -6.64 8.87
CA ARG A 7 -11.15 -7.47 7.65
C ARG A 7 -9.71 -7.69 7.18
N VAL A 8 -9.33 -8.95 7.06
CA VAL A 8 -8.10 -9.41 6.41
C VAL A 8 -8.47 -10.07 5.08
N LEU A 9 -7.51 -10.15 4.16
CA LEU A 9 -7.70 -10.83 2.88
C LEU A 9 -7.81 -12.34 3.12
N GLY A 10 -8.85 -12.97 2.56
CA GLY A 10 -9.03 -14.44 2.63
C GLY A 10 -7.91 -15.20 1.92
N THR A 11 -7.38 -14.63 0.84
CA THR A 11 -6.18 -15.10 0.15
C THR A 11 -5.14 -13.99 0.17
N LYS A 12 -4.01 -14.24 0.83
CA LYS A 12 -2.93 -13.25 0.97
C LYS A 12 -2.09 -13.22 -0.32
N PRO A 13 -1.87 -12.06 -0.94
CA PRO A 13 -0.90 -11.96 -2.03
C PRO A 13 0.50 -12.34 -1.54
N MET A 14 1.29 -12.89 -2.45
CA MET A 14 2.71 -13.14 -2.22
C MET A 14 3.48 -11.81 -2.29
N ILE A 15 4.24 -11.51 -1.24
CA ILE A 15 5.16 -10.37 -1.22
C ILE A 15 6.57 -10.84 -1.58
N PRO A 16 7.26 -10.21 -2.56
CA PRO A 16 8.63 -10.56 -2.93
C PRO A 16 9.60 -10.43 -1.75
N ARG A 17 10.11 -11.57 -1.25
CA ARG A 17 10.98 -11.61 -0.05
C ARG A 17 12.41 -11.09 -0.25
N LYS A 18 12.91 -11.12 -1.49
CA LYS A 18 14.31 -10.78 -1.82
C LYS A 18 14.46 -9.37 -2.43
N VAL A 19 13.38 -8.61 -2.52
CA VAL A 19 13.38 -7.29 -3.16
C VAL A 19 13.20 -6.24 -2.08
N GLU A 20 14.29 -5.56 -1.73
CA GLU A 20 14.35 -4.60 -0.61
C GLU A 20 13.27 -3.51 -0.68
N ALA A 21 12.88 -3.10 -1.88
CA ALA A 21 11.83 -2.11 -2.10
C ALA A 21 10.48 -2.45 -1.44
N TRP A 22 10.22 -3.74 -1.14
CA TRP A 22 9.01 -4.21 -0.45
C TRP A 22 9.13 -4.23 1.07
N HIS A 23 10.31 -3.93 1.61
CA HIS A 23 10.65 -4.11 3.02
C HIS A 23 11.14 -2.84 3.71
N ALA A 24 11.63 -1.85 2.95
CA ALA A 24 12.15 -0.58 3.48
C ALA A 24 11.19 0.61 3.24
N PRO A 25 11.20 1.65 4.11
CA PRO A 25 11.70 1.63 5.48
C PRO A 25 10.77 0.86 6.44
N VAL A 26 9.60 0.44 5.94
CA VAL A 26 8.61 -0.36 6.65
C VAL A 26 8.16 -1.51 5.74
N PRO A 27 7.90 -2.71 6.29
CA PRO A 27 7.51 -3.86 5.48
C PRO A 27 6.07 -3.75 4.99
N ILE A 28 5.85 -4.12 3.73
CA ILE A 28 4.52 -4.31 3.16
C ILE A 28 4.02 -5.70 3.56
N VAL A 29 2.98 -5.75 4.41
CA VAL A 29 2.39 -7.01 4.90
C VAL A 29 1.17 -7.40 4.06
N GLY A 30 1.14 -8.64 3.58
CA GLY A 30 0.13 -9.15 2.63
C GLY A 30 -1.26 -9.47 3.20
N ASP A 31 -1.62 -9.03 4.40
CA ASP A 31 -2.89 -9.42 5.04
C ASP A 31 -4.05 -8.43 4.81
N ARG A 32 -3.76 -7.24 4.25
CA ARG A 32 -4.72 -6.13 4.10
C ARG A 32 -4.65 -5.45 2.74
N ILE A 33 -5.66 -4.62 2.46
CA ILE A 33 -5.84 -3.94 1.16
C ILE A 33 -4.62 -3.11 0.74
N PHE A 34 -3.84 -2.57 1.68
CA PHE A 34 -2.64 -1.81 1.36
C PHE A 34 -1.59 -2.61 0.56
N ALA A 35 -1.46 -3.92 0.80
CA ALA A 35 -0.58 -4.77 0.01
C ALA A 35 -1.03 -4.87 -1.44
N VAL A 36 -2.33 -5.05 -1.68
CA VAL A 36 -2.91 -5.10 -3.02
C VAL A 36 -2.66 -3.78 -3.75
N LEU A 37 -2.90 -2.64 -3.10
CA LEU A 37 -2.63 -1.32 -3.66
C LEU A 37 -1.15 -1.13 -4.00
N THR A 38 -0.24 -1.66 -3.18
CA THR A 38 1.21 -1.58 -3.42
C THR A 38 1.62 -2.46 -4.61
N ILE A 39 1.02 -3.64 -4.77
CA ILE A 39 1.20 -4.49 -5.96
C ILE A 39 0.68 -3.78 -7.21
N CYS A 40 -0.51 -3.20 -7.17
CA CYS A 40 -1.05 -2.42 -8.28
C CYS A 40 -0.10 -1.28 -8.67
N LYS A 41 0.43 -0.55 -7.68
CA LYS A 41 1.42 0.50 -7.90
C LYS A 41 2.65 -0.05 -8.62
N TYR A 42 3.25 -1.10 -8.07
CA TYR A 42 4.45 -1.74 -8.64
C TYR A 42 4.24 -2.19 -10.10
N CYS A 43 3.06 -2.71 -10.43
CA CYS A 43 2.69 -3.07 -11.80
C CYS A 43 2.51 -1.83 -12.69
N LEU A 44 1.79 -0.82 -12.21
CA LEU A 44 1.52 0.42 -12.94
C LEU A 44 2.81 1.15 -13.33
N ASP A 45 3.81 1.19 -12.45
CA ASP A 45 5.12 1.78 -12.78
C ASP A 45 5.78 1.15 -14.02
N ARG A 46 5.45 -0.11 -14.34
CA ARG A 46 6.03 -0.86 -15.46
C ARG A 46 5.17 -0.82 -16.71
N ILE A 47 3.85 -0.90 -16.56
CA ILE A 47 2.93 -1.03 -17.69
C ILE A 47 2.31 0.32 -18.10
N ALA A 48 2.30 1.30 -17.21
CA ALA A 48 1.72 2.62 -17.42
C ALA A 48 2.44 3.68 -16.56
N PRO A 49 3.75 3.93 -16.79
CA PRO A 49 4.56 4.84 -15.96
C PRO A 49 4.03 6.28 -15.92
N GLN A 50 3.28 6.71 -16.93
CA GLN A 50 2.58 8.00 -17.02
C GLN A 50 1.29 8.06 -16.18
N SER A 51 0.91 6.99 -15.49
CA SER A 51 -0.31 6.93 -14.71
C SER A 51 -0.26 7.85 -13.50
N HIS A 52 -1.20 8.79 -13.41
CA HIS A 52 -1.43 9.62 -12.23
C HIS A 52 -2.16 8.90 -11.09
N TRP A 53 -2.31 7.57 -11.15
CA TRP A 53 -3.01 6.79 -10.12
C TRP A 53 -2.41 6.95 -8.71
N PRO A 54 -1.08 6.99 -8.49
CA PRO A 54 -0.53 7.22 -7.15
C PRO A 54 -0.94 8.57 -6.56
N ASP A 55 -1.03 9.61 -7.39
CA ASP A 55 -1.41 10.96 -6.97
C ASP A 55 -2.91 11.00 -6.61
N ARG A 56 -3.80 10.45 -7.46
CA ARG A 56 -5.23 10.30 -7.15
C ARG A 56 -5.50 9.50 -5.86
N ARG A 57 -4.69 8.47 -5.59
CA ARG A 57 -4.78 7.72 -4.32
C ARG A 57 -4.41 8.59 -3.12
N ARG A 58 -3.36 9.41 -3.21
CA ARG A 58 -2.97 10.33 -2.13
C ARG A 58 -4.07 11.36 -1.87
N GLU A 59 -4.61 11.94 -2.94
CA GLU A 59 -5.75 12.86 -2.88
C GLU A 59 -6.96 12.22 -2.20
N LEU A 60 -7.29 10.97 -2.55
CA LEU A 60 -8.38 10.23 -1.91
C LEU A 60 -8.16 10.04 -0.39
N LEU A 61 -6.95 9.65 0.02
CA LEU A 61 -6.63 9.47 1.44
C LEU A 61 -6.59 10.80 2.22
N ALA A 62 -6.32 11.92 1.54
CA ALA A 62 -6.38 13.26 2.10
C ALA A 62 -7.83 13.75 2.23
N ALA A 63 -8.68 13.48 1.23
CA ALA A 63 -10.10 13.85 1.22
C ALA A 63 -10.91 13.12 2.30
N TYR A 64 -10.50 11.92 2.70
CA TYR A 64 -11.18 11.10 3.70
C TYR A 64 -10.28 10.80 4.92
N PRO A 65 -9.95 11.81 5.76
CA PRO A 65 -9.01 11.65 6.87
C PRO A 65 -9.51 10.72 7.99
N TYR A 66 -10.83 10.55 8.11
CA TYR A 66 -11.47 9.72 9.12
C TYR A 66 -11.48 8.22 8.77
N VAL A 67 -11.08 7.83 7.56
CA VAL A 67 -10.97 6.42 7.18
C VAL A 67 -9.82 5.78 7.97
N PRO A 68 -10.06 4.66 8.67
CA PRO A 68 -9.06 4.08 9.57
C PRO A 68 -7.90 3.43 8.78
N ARG A 69 -6.84 4.21 8.55
CA ARG A 69 -5.63 3.80 7.80
C ARG A 69 -4.98 2.54 8.38
N GLY A 70 -4.96 2.40 9.70
CA GLY A 70 -4.45 1.20 10.39
C GLY A 70 -5.26 -0.05 10.04
N SER A 71 -6.59 0.04 9.95
CA SER A 71 -7.45 -1.07 9.54
C SER A 71 -7.23 -1.49 8.09
N MET A 72 -6.84 -0.56 7.22
CA MET A 72 -6.45 -0.82 5.84
C MET A 72 -5.04 -1.42 5.71
N GLY A 73 -4.27 -1.47 6.80
CA GLY A 73 -2.89 -1.95 6.80
C GLY A 73 -1.90 -0.96 6.23
N VAL A 74 -2.23 0.34 6.21
CA VAL A 74 -1.31 1.39 5.76
C VAL A 74 -0.32 1.67 6.90
N PRO A 75 0.97 1.31 6.77
CA PRO A 75 1.94 1.54 7.83
C PRO A 75 2.29 3.02 7.93
N ALA A 76 2.76 3.45 9.11
CA ALA A 76 3.40 4.76 9.23
C ALA A 76 4.59 4.83 8.25
N LYS A 77 4.85 6.01 7.67
CA LYS A 77 5.96 6.25 6.71
C LYS A 77 5.88 5.47 5.40
N TRP A 78 4.73 4.89 5.04
CA TRP A 78 4.56 4.16 3.77
C TRP A 78 4.93 4.97 2.52
N GLU A 79 4.78 6.30 2.56
CA GLU A 79 5.14 7.19 1.45
C GLU A 79 6.64 7.23 1.16
N GLN A 80 7.45 6.83 2.14
CA GLN A 80 8.90 6.74 2.03
C GLN A 80 9.36 5.38 1.47
N CYS A 81 8.45 4.41 1.33
CA CYS A 81 8.79 3.12 0.71
C CYS A 81 9.28 3.38 -0.72
N PRO A 82 10.35 2.70 -1.19
CA PRO A 82 10.86 2.89 -2.55
C PRO A 82 9.81 2.64 -3.63
N ILE A 83 8.89 1.70 -3.39
CA ILE A 83 7.75 1.48 -4.27
C ILE A 83 6.84 2.71 -4.31
N TRP A 84 6.69 3.52 -3.28
CA TRP A 84 5.76 4.66 -3.28
C TRP A 84 6.41 6.01 -3.61
N THR A 85 7.74 6.08 -3.66
CA THR A 85 8.48 7.27 -4.13
C THR A 85 8.40 7.38 -5.66
N LYS A 86 8.34 8.61 -6.20
CA LYS A 86 8.44 8.83 -7.66
C LYS A 86 9.84 8.38 -8.11
N PRO A 87 9.96 7.67 -9.25
CA PRO A 87 11.26 7.51 -9.90
C PRO A 87 11.87 8.90 -10.15
N LYS A 88 13.18 9.04 -9.92
CA LYS A 88 13.91 10.22 -10.40
C LYS A 88 13.96 10.21 -11.92
#